data_AF-A0A4Q4WI80-F1
#
_entry.id   AF-A0A4Q4WI80-F1
#
_cell.length_a   1.000
_cell.length_b   1.000
_cell.length_c   1.000
_cell.angle_alpha   90.00
_cell.angle_beta   90.00
_cell.angle_gamma   90.00
#
_symmetry.space_group_name_H-M   'P 1'
#
loop_
_entity.id
_entity.type
_entity.pdbx_description
1 polymer ?
#
loop_
_entity_poly.entity_id
_entity_poly.type
_entity_poly.pdbx_seq_one_letter_code
_entity_poly.pdbx_strand_id
1 'polypeptide(L)'
;MADPKLLLQTRLKPTSPTVARVERMQLAAQRPTVKEVRQAPTRKTTEKRKGHHPRLTRDQKIVVRTLYTMAKWTYEEIAKQTGHSQRQIELAMVGPLTPQPHKKHPILIRGKFLQQLKNFLDEDRRHRKLP
;
A
#
# COMPACT_ATOMS: atom_id res chain seq x y z
N MET A 1 19.72 55.51 -58.20
CA MET A 1 21.09 55.02 -57.98
C MET A 1 21.42 55.28 -56.53
N ALA A 2 21.28 54.26 -55.69
CA ALA A 2 21.58 54.32 -54.26
C ALA A 2 22.51 53.14 -53.93
N ASP A 3 23.59 53.44 -53.20
CA ASP A 3 24.75 52.56 -53.01
C ASP A 3 24.40 51.22 -52.32
N PRO A 4 24.93 50.08 -52.80
CA PRO A 4 24.62 48.75 -52.26
C PRO A 4 25.25 48.46 -50.88
N LYS A 5 25.96 49.41 -50.27
CA LYS A 5 26.73 49.19 -49.03
C LYS A 5 25.93 49.36 -47.73
N LEU A 6 24.67 49.80 -47.79
CA LEU A 6 23.82 49.99 -46.61
C LEU A 6 22.85 48.82 -46.32
N LEU A 7 22.97 47.70 -47.02
CA LEU A 7 22.06 46.55 -46.86
C LEU A 7 22.63 45.35 -46.09
N LEU A 8 23.84 45.45 -45.55
CA LEU A 8 24.49 44.34 -44.82
C LEU A 8 24.61 44.54 -43.30
N GLN A 9 24.20 45.68 -42.74
CA GLN A 9 24.33 45.94 -41.30
C GLN A 9 23.05 45.63 -40.48
N THR A 10 21.95 45.25 -41.13
CA THR A 10 20.66 44.98 -40.45
C THR A 10 20.27 43.51 -40.45
N ARG A 11 21.25 42.61 -40.54
CA ARG A 11 21.02 41.17 -40.37
C ARG A 11 22.12 40.59 -39.52
N LEU A 12 21.92 40.56 -38.22
CA LEU A 12 22.39 39.53 -37.27
C LEU A 12 22.00 39.99 -35.86
N LYS A 13 20.72 39.83 -35.49
CA LYS A 13 20.39 39.64 -34.08
C LYS A 13 21.08 38.32 -33.68
N PRO A 14 21.94 38.26 -32.66
CA PRO A 14 22.49 37.00 -32.19
C PRO A 14 21.37 36.21 -31.52
N THR A 15 20.50 35.57 -32.30
CA THR A 15 19.62 34.51 -31.84
C THR A 15 20.44 33.23 -31.75
N SER A 16 21.57 33.26 -31.04
CA SER A 16 22.21 32.02 -30.62
C SER A 16 21.50 31.57 -29.34
N PRO A 17 20.98 30.33 -29.28
CA PRO A 17 20.25 29.82 -28.11
C PRO A 17 21.10 29.78 -26.84
N THR A 18 22.40 30.10 -26.95
CA THR A 18 23.39 30.08 -25.89
C THR A 18 23.25 31.28 -24.94
N VAL A 19 23.05 32.50 -25.44
CA VAL A 19 23.02 33.71 -24.57
C VAL A 19 21.77 33.72 -23.70
N ALA A 20 20.59 33.51 -24.31
CA ALA A 20 19.33 33.42 -23.57
C ALA A 20 19.30 32.24 -22.57
N ARG A 21 20.03 31.16 -22.85
CA ARG A 21 20.19 30.03 -21.93
C ARG A 21 21.11 30.38 -20.76
N VAL A 22 22.20 31.09 -21.00
CA VAL A 22 23.14 31.57 -19.97
C VAL A 22 22.43 32.55 -19.03
N GLU A 23 21.67 33.50 -19.57
CA GLU A 23 20.90 34.47 -18.77
C GLU A 23 19.85 33.78 -17.90
N ARG A 24 19.11 32.80 -18.45
CA ARG A 24 18.14 32.00 -17.67
C ARG A 24 18.81 31.19 -16.55
N MET A 25 20.00 30.65 -16.81
CA MET A 25 20.78 29.93 -15.80
C MET A 25 21.23 30.85 -14.65
N GLN A 26 21.71 32.05 -14.98
CA GLN A 26 22.12 33.04 -13.99
C GLN A 26 20.95 33.52 -13.12
N LEU A 27 19.78 33.76 -13.73
CA LEU A 27 18.55 34.10 -13.02
C LEU A 27 18.05 32.97 -12.10
N ALA A 28 18.22 31.71 -12.51
CA ALA A 28 17.85 30.56 -11.66
C ALA A 28 18.79 30.40 -10.46
N ALA A 29 20.08 30.73 -10.62
CA ALA A 29 21.08 30.64 -9.56
C ALA A 29 20.88 31.68 -8.43
N GLN A 30 20.25 32.81 -8.72
CA GLN A 30 19.97 33.87 -7.73
C GLN A 30 18.73 33.63 -6.87
N ARG A 31 17.96 32.56 -7.12
CA ARG A 31 16.79 32.26 -6.30
C ARG A 31 17.22 31.67 -4.95
N PRO A 32 16.83 32.27 -3.81
CA PRO A 32 17.12 31.67 -2.51
C PRO A 32 16.43 30.30 -2.42
N THR A 33 17.20 29.28 -2.05
CA THR A 33 16.70 27.92 -1.84
C THR A 33 15.90 27.87 -0.55
N VAL A 34 14.63 28.28 -0.62
CA VAL A 34 13.67 28.07 0.47
C VAL A 34 13.42 26.56 0.55
N LYS A 35 14.17 25.88 1.41
CA LYS A 35 13.88 24.48 1.80
C LYS A 35 12.62 24.51 2.66
N GLU A 36 11.46 24.54 2.02
CA GLU A 36 10.21 24.21 2.70
C GLU A 36 10.32 22.75 3.15
N VAL A 37 10.53 22.56 4.46
CA VAL A 37 10.43 21.26 5.12
C VAL A 37 8.98 20.84 5.00
N ARG A 38 8.65 20.10 3.94
CA ARG A 38 7.34 19.48 3.75
C ARG A 38 7.10 18.54 4.92
N GLN A 39 6.44 19.01 5.96
CA GLN A 39 5.97 18.16 7.04
C GLN A 39 4.91 17.24 6.45
N ALA A 40 5.23 15.95 6.35
CA ALA A 40 4.28 14.94 5.90
C ALA A 40 3.07 14.95 6.85
N PRO A 41 1.82 14.97 6.34
CA PRO A 41 0.65 15.01 7.20
C PRO A 41 0.64 13.76 8.09
N THR A 42 0.76 13.96 9.39
CA THR A 42 0.63 12.92 10.40
C THR A 42 -0.82 12.43 10.38
N ARG A 43 -1.05 11.26 9.78
CA ARG A 43 -2.37 10.64 9.66
C ARG A 43 -2.94 10.37 11.05
N LYS A 44 -3.82 11.24 11.54
CA LYS A 44 -4.77 10.92 12.61
C LYS A 44 -5.83 9.99 12.02
N THR A 45 -5.74 8.69 12.29
CA THR A 45 -6.86 7.75 12.06
C THR A 45 -6.87 6.71 13.16
N THR A 46 -7.32 7.12 14.35
CA THR A 46 -7.73 6.23 15.44
C THR A 46 -9.23 5.94 15.41
N GLU A 47 -9.93 6.28 14.32
CA GLU A 47 -11.25 5.72 14.06
C GLU A 47 -11.08 4.25 13.65
N LYS A 48 -11.27 3.38 14.64
CA LYS A 48 -11.35 1.93 14.44
C LYS A 48 -12.30 1.66 13.28
N ARG A 49 -11.75 1.20 12.15
CA ARG A 49 -12.51 0.78 10.97
C ARG A 49 -13.53 -0.28 11.39
N LYS A 50 -14.78 0.12 11.67
CA LYS A 50 -15.91 -0.78 12.01
C LYS A 50 -16.41 -1.62 10.81
N GLY A 51 -15.55 -1.86 9.82
CA GLY A 51 -15.96 -2.33 8.49
C GLY A 51 -15.68 -3.81 8.20
N HIS A 52 -15.24 -4.61 9.18
CA HIS A 52 -15.03 -6.03 8.93
C HIS A 52 -16.26 -6.83 9.37
N HIS A 53 -17.15 -7.11 8.42
CA HIS A 53 -18.21 -8.10 8.65
C HIS A 53 -17.54 -9.45 8.97
N PRO A 54 -17.95 -10.12 10.06
CA PRO A 54 -17.40 -11.43 10.41
C PRO A 54 -17.64 -12.39 9.24
N ARG A 55 -16.62 -13.20 8.92
CA ARG A 55 -16.73 -14.22 7.88
C ARG A 55 -17.70 -15.31 8.35
N LEU A 56 -18.48 -15.84 7.42
CA LEU A 56 -19.37 -16.98 7.70
C LEU A 56 -18.56 -18.20 8.14
N THR A 57 -19.10 -18.92 9.12
CA THR A 57 -18.58 -20.21 9.57
C THR A 57 -18.69 -21.25 8.45
N ARG A 58 -17.99 -22.39 8.62
CA ARG A 58 -18.03 -23.47 7.64
C ARG A 58 -19.46 -23.95 7.38
N ASP A 59 -20.22 -24.20 8.43
CA ASP A 59 -21.56 -24.79 8.30
C ASP A 59 -22.55 -23.80 7.67
N GLN A 60 -22.45 -22.51 8.03
CA GLN A 60 -23.21 -21.46 7.36
C GLN A 60 -22.90 -21.38 5.86
N LYS A 61 -21.64 -21.54 5.46
CA LYS A 61 -21.28 -21.59 4.02
C LYS A 61 -21.86 -22.80 3.33
N ILE A 62 -21.94 -23.96 4.00
CA ILE A 62 -22.59 -25.15 3.45
C ILE A 62 -24.04 -24.84 3.16
N VAL A 63 -24.77 -24.29 4.14
CA VAL A 63 -26.19 -23.91 4.00
C VAL A 63 -26.38 -22.92 2.84
N VAL A 64 -25.57 -21.86 2.78
CA VAL A 64 -25.64 -20.87 1.70
C VAL A 64 -25.41 -21.53 0.33
N ARG A 65 -24.40 -22.39 0.22
CA ARG A 65 -24.12 -23.09 -1.04
C ARG A 65 -25.23 -24.04 -1.42
N THR A 66 -25.76 -24.83 -0.50
CA THR A 66 -26.85 -25.77 -0.79
C THR A 66 -28.12 -25.05 -1.22
N LEU A 67 -28.45 -23.91 -0.60
CA LEU A 67 -29.58 -23.08 -1.02
C LEU A 67 -29.38 -22.55 -2.45
N TYR A 68 -28.15 -22.18 -2.79
CA TYR A 68 -27.83 -21.73 -4.14
C TYR A 68 -27.85 -22.86 -5.19
N THR A 69 -27.18 -23.99 -4.96
CA THR A 69 -27.09 -25.08 -5.96
C THR A 69 -28.32 -25.95 -6.03
N MET A 70 -28.92 -26.30 -4.89
CA MET A 70 -30.05 -27.25 -4.85
C MET A 70 -31.39 -26.53 -4.99
N ALA A 71 -31.60 -25.47 -4.21
CA ALA A 71 -32.86 -24.72 -4.24
C ALA A 71 -32.89 -23.64 -5.33
N LYS A 72 -31.75 -23.35 -5.98
CA LYS A 72 -31.60 -22.33 -7.05
C LYS A 72 -32.05 -20.93 -6.62
N TRP A 73 -31.89 -20.61 -5.34
CA TRP A 73 -32.25 -19.30 -4.83
C TRP A 73 -31.26 -18.22 -5.26
N THR A 74 -31.77 -17.00 -5.40
CA THR A 74 -30.96 -15.81 -5.63
C THR A 74 -30.23 -15.39 -4.35
N TYR A 75 -29.16 -14.60 -4.48
CA TYR A 75 -28.41 -14.13 -3.31
C TYR A 75 -29.26 -13.26 -2.38
N GLU A 76 -30.23 -12.52 -2.92
CA GLU A 76 -31.14 -11.70 -2.13
C GLU A 76 -32.10 -12.54 -1.27
N GLU A 77 -32.64 -13.62 -1.84
CA GLU A 77 -33.51 -14.54 -1.11
C GLU A 77 -32.74 -15.26 0.00
N ILE A 78 -31.52 -15.71 -0.28
CA ILE A 78 -30.64 -16.33 0.72
C ILE A 78 -30.32 -15.32 1.83
N ALA A 79 -30.07 -14.05 1.50
CA ALA A 79 -29.82 -12.99 2.47
C ALA A 79 -31.02 -12.77 3.39
N LYS A 80 -32.22 -12.68 2.81
CA LYS A 80 -33.47 -12.53 3.56
C LYS A 80 -33.74 -13.71 4.48
N GLN A 81 -33.49 -14.94 4.02
CA GLN A 81 -33.73 -16.15 4.81
C GLN A 81 -32.71 -16.35 5.93
N THR A 82 -31.43 -16.09 5.67
CA THR A 82 -30.35 -16.38 6.63
C THR A 82 -30.01 -15.20 7.53
N GLY A 83 -30.49 -14.00 7.21
CA GLY A 83 -30.13 -12.76 7.91
C GLY A 83 -28.69 -12.31 7.67
N HIS A 84 -28.01 -12.88 6.68
CA HIS A 84 -26.64 -12.51 6.32
C HIS A 84 -26.61 -11.40 5.28
N SER A 85 -25.54 -10.59 5.30
CA SER A 85 -25.33 -9.58 4.25
C SER A 85 -25.08 -10.26 2.91
N GLN A 86 -25.58 -9.66 1.84
CA GLN A 86 -25.30 -10.10 0.46
C GLN A 86 -23.81 -10.26 0.19
N ARG A 87 -22.97 -9.35 0.71
CA ARG A 87 -21.51 -9.45 0.60
C ARG A 87 -20.94 -10.69 1.31
N GLN A 88 -21.52 -11.11 2.44
CA GLN A 88 -21.10 -12.32 3.12
C GLN A 88 -21.44 -13.57 2.30
N ILE A 89 -22.60 -13.58 1.64
CA ILE A 89 -23.06 -14.65 0.75
C ILE A 89 -22.14 -14.77 -0.46
N GLU A 90 -21.84 -13.66 -1.13
CA GLU A 90 -20.89 -13.62 -2.25
C GLU A 90 -19.52 -14.18 -1.84
N LEU A 91 -19.00 -13.74 -0.69
CA LEU A 91 -17.73 -14.24 -0.14
C LEU A 91 -17.79 -15.73 0.22
N ALA A 92 -18.94 -16.25 0.66
CA ALA A 92 -19.13 -17.67 0.94
C ALA A 92 -19.15 -18.52 -0.33
N MET A 93 -19.65 -17.97 -1.44
CA MET A 93 -19.64 -18.64 -2.74
C MET A 93 -18.23 -18.69 -3.35
N VAL A 94 -17.48 -17.59 -3.28
CA VAL A 94 -16.13 -17.49 -3.88
C VAL A 94 -15.05 -18.14 -3.02
N GLY A 95 -15.10 -17.97 -1.69
CA GLY A 95 -14.04 -18.40 -0.79
C GLY A 95 -13.99 -19.93 -0.58
N PRO A 96 -12.93 -20.47 0.05
CA PRO A 96 -12.89 -21.88 0.42
C PRO A 96 -13.97 -22.20 1.46
N LEU A 97 -14.47 -23.45 1.44
CA LEU A 97 -15.48 -23.92 2.39
C LEU A 97 -14.93 -23.93 3.82
N THR A 98 -13.74 -24.49 3.99
CA THR A 98 -13.00 -24.47 5.25
C THR A 98 -12.22 -23.16 5.38
N PRO A 99 -12.39 -22.39 6.47
CA PRO A 99 -11.53 -21.24 6.72
C PRO A 99 -10.07 -21.70 6.76
N GLN A 100 -9.19 -21.02 6.01
CA GLN A 100 -7.77 -21.34 6.07
C GLN A 100 -7.26 -21.03 7.49
N PRO A 101 -6.48 -21.94 8.10
CA PRO A 101 -5.85 -21.65 9.38
C PRO A 101 -5.01 -20.39 9.22
N HIS A 102 -5.23 -19.41 10.08
CA HIS A 102 -4.33 -18.27 10.16
C HIS A 102 -2.94 -18.81 10.47
N LYS A 103 -2.00 -18.64 9.53
CA LYS A 103 -0.60 -18.98 9.78
C LYS A 103 -0.13 -18.11 10.94
N LYS A 104 -0.02 -18.70 12.13
CA LYS A 104 0.61 -18.03 13.26
C LYS A 104 2.05 -17.81 12.85
N HIS A 105 2.44 -16.56 12.64
CA HIS A 105 3.84 -16.24 12.46
C HIS A 105 4.57 -16.59 13.77
N PRO A 106 5.73 -17.26 13.72
CA PRO A 106 6.49 -17.53 14.93
C PRO A 106 6.75 -16.20 15.63
N ILE A 107 6.49 -16.16 16.94
CA ILE A 107 6.80 -15.00 17.76
C ILE A 107 8.32 -14.88 17.73
N LEU A 108 8.83 -13.91 16.96
CA LEU A 108 10.24 -13.59 17.00
C LEU A 108 10.54 -13.02 18.38
N ILE A 109 11.21 -13.83 19.22
CA ILE A 109 11.87 -13.34 20.41
C ILE A 109 12.93 -12.33 19.94
N ARG A 110 12.86 -11.07 20.39
CA ARG A 110 13.80 -10.01 20.00
C ARG A 110 14.41 -9.34 21.22
N GLY A 111 15.59 -8.76 21.03
CA GLY A 111 16.25 -7.87 22.00
C GLY A 111 16.81 -8.60 23.22
N LYS A 112 16.62 -8.02 24.41
CA LYS A 112 17.21 -8.49 25.67
C LYS A 112 16.84 -9.93 26.02
N PHE A 113 15.61 -10.36 25.72
CA PHE A 113 15.16 -11.72 26.02
C PHE A 113 15.88 -12.77 25.15
N LEU A 114 16.20 -12.43 23.90
CA LEU A 114 17.00 -13.31 23.04
C LEU A 114 18.43 -13.45 23.58
N GLN A 115 19.01 -12.35 24.08
CA GLN A 115 20.34 -12.36 24.70
C GLN A 115 20.35 -13.17 26.00
N GLN A 116 19.34 -13.00 26.85
CA GLN A 116 19.19 -13.81 28.07
C GLN A 116 19.05 -15.30 27.74
N LEU A 117 18.21 -15.64 26.77
CA LEU A 117 18.06 -17.03 26.31
C LEU A 117 19.37 -17.59 25.74
N LYS A 118 20.09 -16.79 24.96
CA LYS A 118 21.38 -17.20 24.40
C LYS A 118 22.40 -17.44 25.50
N ASN A 119 22.53 -16.54 26.46
CA ASN A 119 23.42 -16.69 27.60
C ASN A 119 23.08 -17.96 28.40
N PHE A 120 21.79 -18.18 28.70
CA PHE A 120 21.32 -19.38 29.38
C PHE A 120 21.65 -20.69 28.61
N LEU A 121 21.50 -20.69 27.28
CA LEU A 121 21.86 -21.84 26.44
C LEU A 121 23.38 -22.05 26.29
N ASP A 122 24.17 -21.01 26.55
CA ASP A 122 25.64 -21.05 26.48
C ASP A 122 26.28 -21.43 27.83
N GLU A 123 25.58 -21.23 28.96
CA GLU A 123 26.05 -21.55 30.32
C GLU A 123 26.31 -23.04 30.55
N ASP A 124 25.45 -23.94 30.08
CA ASP A 124 25.67 -25.39 30.17
C ASP A 124 25.17 -26.11 28.91
N ARG A 125 25.95 -27.08 28.42
CA ARG A 125 25.56 -27.96 27.32
C ARG A 125 24.32 -28.78 27.63
N ARG A 126 24.03 -29.01 28.93
CA ARG A 126 22.81 -29.70 29.37
C ARG A 126 21.54 -28.92 29.00
N HIS A 127 21.57 -27.58 29.04
CA HIS A 127 20.42 -26.74 28.67
C HIS A 127 20.03 -26.82 27.19
N ARG A 128 20.90 -27.35 26.34
CA ARG A 128 20.63 -27.54 24.90
C ARG A 128 19.94 -28.87 24.58
N LYS A 129 19.86 -29.80 25.53
CA LYS A 129 19.15 -31.06 25.36
C LYS A 129 17.75 -30.92 25.95
N LEU A 130 16.74 -30.99 25.09
CA LEU A 130 15.35 -31.17 25.53
C LEU A 130 15.22 -32.59 26.11
N PRO A 131 14.52 -32.77 27.25
CA PRO A 131 14.21 -34.10 27.78
C PRO A 131 13.36 -34.93 26.81
#